data_AF-A0A940B064-F1
#
_entry.id   AF-A0A940B064-F1
#
_cell.length_a   1.000
_cell.length_b   1.000
_cell.length_c   1.000
_cell.angle_alpha   90.00
_cell.angle_beta   90.00
_cell.angle_gamma   90.00
#
_symmetry.space_group_name_H-M   'P 1'
#
loop_
_entity.id
_entity.type
_entity.pdbx_description
1 polymer ?
#
loop_
_entity_poly.entity_id
_entity_poly.type
_entity_poly.pdbx_seq_one_letter_code
_entity_poly.pdbx_strand_id
1 'polypeptide(L)'
;MNAVSGTVSEKPKESFKRKLIPVFFGIGVFLFDQITKWLVVKYIPLYSVKMQFFGDFLQIVHVRNLGAAFSVGGNLPQILRSVLLAAIPVVILILVMIVYFRNNTFTWLQRWLICGVAGGGFGNLFDRVFRKDGVIDFIDVKFYGLFGFERFPTFNMADSFIMVCGILLMISFLVQVRKEKKNKEKNTKN
;
A
#
# COMPACT_ATOMS: atom_id res chain seq x y z
N MET A 1 -10.21 -44.86 -32.93
CA MET A 1 -9.44 -43.62 -32.63
C MET A 1 -10.32 -42.73 -31.77
N ASN A 2 -10.17 -42.80 -30.44
CA ASN A 2 -10.95 -41.96 -29.52
C ASN A 2 -10.10 -40.74 -29.14
N ALA A 3 -10.48 -39.58 -29.66
CA ALA A 3 -9.87 -38.31 -29.28
C ALA A 3 -10.37 -37.93 -27.87
N VAL A 4 -9.45 -37.97 -26.90
CA VAL A 4 -9.65 -37.40 -25.57
C VAL A 4 -9.66 -35.87 -25.72
N SER A 5 -10.85 -35.28 -25.84
CA SER A 5 -11.04 -33.84 -25.77
C SER A 5 -10.83 -33.39 -24.33
N GLY A 6 -9.59 -32.97 -24.02
CA GLY A 6 -9.27 -32.29 -22.78
C GLY A 6 -9.96 -30.93 -22.77
N THR A 7 -11.12 -30.84 -22.12
CA THR A 7 -11.76 -29.57 -21.84
C THR A 7 -10.83 -28.75 -20.96
N VAL A 8 -10.20 -27.73 -21.53
CA VAL A 8 -9.52 -26.68 -20.79
C VAL A 8 -10.57 -26.08 -19.85
N SER A 9 -10.48 -26.38 -18.56
CA SER A 9 -11.37 -25.82 -17.54
C SER A 9 -11.20 -24.30 -17.55
N GLU A 10 -12.10 -23.60 -18.25
CA GLU A 10 -12.20 -22.15 -18.15
C GLU A 10 -12.52 -21.81 -16.69
N LYS A 11 -11.61 -21.08 -16.03
CA LYS A 11 -11.89 -20.55 -14.69
C LYS A 11 -13.16 -19.68 -14.80
N PRO A 12 -14.17 -19.89 -13.94
CA PRO A 12 -15.42 -19.14 -14.02
C PRO A 12 -15.14 -17.63 -13.93
N LYS A 13 -15.82 -16.85 -14.78
CA LYS A 13 -15.75 -15.38 -14.74
C LYS A 13 -16.11 -14.89 -13.34
N GLU A 14 -15.14 -14.28 -12.66
CA GLU A 14 -15.36 -13.68 -11.33
C GLU A 14 -16.51 -12.65 -11.39
N SER A 15 -17.46 -12.75 -10.45
CA SER A 15 -18.59 -11.84 -10.35
C SER A 15 -18.13 -10.38 -10.25
N PHE A 16 -18.81 -9.45 -10.94
CA PHE A 16 -18.48 -8.02 -10.86
C PHE A 16 -18.53 -7.48 -9.42
N LYS A 17 -19.44 -8.01 -8.58
CA LYS A 17 -19.51 -7.69 -7.14
C LYS A 17 -18.20 -8.00 -6.42
N ARG A 18 -17.54 -9.09 -6.81
CA ARG A 18 -16.23 -9.44 -6.28
C ARG A 18 -15.21 -8.33 -6.61
N LYS A 19 -15.21 -7.80 -7.83
CA LYS A 19 -14.28 -6.70 -8.14
C LYS A 19 -14.58 -5.40 -7.38
N LEU A 20 -15.83 -5.13 -7.00
CA LEU A 20 -16.19 -3.86 -6.37
C LEU A 20 -15.99 -3.79 -4.86
N ILE A 21 -16.28 -4.86 -4.10
CA ILE A 21 -16.21 -4.82 -2.63
C ILE A 21 -14.80 -4.41 -2.13
N PRO A 22 -13.69 -4.94 -2.67
CA PRO A 22 -12.34 -4.52 -2.26
C PRO A 22 -12.04 -3.06 -2.58
N VAL A 23 -12.66 -2.49 -3.62
CA VAL A 23 -12.50 -1.07 -3.96
C VAL A 23 -13.07 -0.19 -2.84
N PHE A 24 -14.23 -0.54 -2.29
CA PHE A 24 -14.78 0.16 -1.12
C PHE A 24 -13.86 0.07 0.10
N PHE A 25 -13.18 -1.06 0.29
CA PHE A 25 -12.15 -1.16 1.31
C PHE A 25 -10.98 -0.20 1.05
N GLY A 26 -10.49 -0.12 -0.19
CA GLY A 26 -9.47 0.87 -0.56
C GLY A 26 -9.90 2.31 -0.31
N ILE A 27 -11.16 2.64 -0.59
CA ILE A 27 -11.76 3.94 -0.26
C ILE A 27 -11.78 4.14 1.26
N GLY A 28 -12.16 3.12 2.03
CA GLY A 28 -12.14 3.15 3.50
C GLY A 28 -10.74 3.40 4.06
N VAL A 29 -9.72 2.76 3.49
CA VAL A 29 -8.30 2.99 3.83
C VAL A 29 -7.91 4.44 3.59
N PHE A 30 -8.24 4.98 2.41
CA PHE A 30 -7.99 6.38 2.09
C PHE A 30 -8.67 7.34 3.07
N LEU A 31 -9.96 7.14 3.35
CA LEU A 31 -10.71 7.98 4.28
C LEU A 31 -10.13 7.92 5.68
N PHE A 32 -9.76 6.72 6.14
CA PHE A 32 -9.14 6.54 7.45
C PHE A 32 -7.79 7.26 7.56
N ASP A 33 -6.94 7.17 6.54
CA ASP A 33 -5.70 7.94 6.47
C ASP A 33 -5.95 9.45 6.52
N GLN A 34 -6.88 9.97 5.73
CA GLN A 34 -7.18 11.41 5.70
C GLN A 34 -7.80 11.92 7.01
N ILE A 35 -8.66 11.13 7.65
CA ILE A 35 -9.25 11.45 8.96
C ILE A 35 -8.15 11.51 10.02
N THR A 36 -7.27 10.50 10.08
CA THR A 36 -6.18 10.48 11.07
C THR A 36 -5.21 11.64 10.87
N LYS A 37 -4.83 11.96 9.63
CA LYS A 37 -4.00 13.14 9.31
C LYS A 37 -4.70 14.45 9.67
N TRP A 38 -6.00 14.57 9.42
CA TRP A 38 -6.77 15.75 9.80
C TRP A 38 -6.81 15.96 11.31
N LEU A 39 -6.99 14.88 12.09
CA LEU A 39 -6.94 14.93 13.55
C LEU A 39 -5.57 15.41 14.05
N VAL A 40 -4.47 14.92 13.46
CA VAL A 40 -3.12 15.36 13.79
C VAL A 40 -2.95 16.85 13.56
N VAL A 41 -3.33 17.36 12.38
CA VAL A 41 -3.25 18.79 12.07
C VAL A 41 -4.07 19.63 13.04
N LYS A 42 -5.25 19.16 13.41
CA LYS A 42 -6.18 19.90 14.26
C LYS A 42 -5.71 20.01 15.72
N TYR A 43 -5.08 18.97 16.25
CA TYR A 43 -4.82 18.86 17.70
C TYR A 43 -3.34 18.88 18.10
N ILE A 44 -2.42 18.80 17.15
CA ILE A 44 -0.98 18.69 17.41
C ILE A 44 -0.25 19.82 16.69
N PRO A 45 0.43 20.73 17.41
CA PRO A 45 1.30 21.73 16.79
C PRO A 45 2.37 21.09 15.90
N LEU A 46 2.70 21.75 14.80
CA LEU A 46 3.72 21.26 13.87
C LEU A 46 5.07 21.08 14.58
N TYR A 47 5.77 19.98 14.30
CA TYR A 47 7.03 19.57 14.90
C TYR A 47 6.99 19.38 16.43
N SER A 48 5.84 18.97 16.97
CA SER A 48 5.68 18.66 18.38
C SER A 48 5.27 17.20 18.63
N VAL A 49 5.53 16.73 19.84
CA VAL A 49 5.08 15.43 20.36
C VAL A 49 3.84 15.65 21.21
N LYS A 50 2.73 14.97 20.89
CA LYS A 50 1.48 15.08 21.66
C LYS A 50 1.32 13.98 22.70
N MET A 51 1.64 12.75 22.33
CA MET A 51 1.43 11.56 23.15
C MET A 51 2.64 10.65 23.05
N GLN A 52 2.95 9.98 24.16
CA GLN A 52 3.99 8.96 24.24
C GLN A 52 3.41 7.72 24.91
N PHE A 53 3.79 6.54 24.40
CA PHE A 53 3.31 5.25 24.89
C PHE A 53 4.50 4.33 25.16
N PHE A 54 4.40 3.54 26.24
CA PHE A 54 5.46 2.64 26.70
C PHE A 54 6.79 3.37 26.92
N GLY A 55 6.74 4.49 27.65
CA GLY A 55 7.83 5.46 27.68
C GLY A 55 7.89 6.23 26.37
N ASP A 56 9.06 6.28 25.73
CA ASP A 56 9.28 6.97 24.46
C ASP A 56 9.30 6.03 23.23
N PHE A 57 8.83 4.78 23.41
CA PHE A 57 8.83 3.77 22.36
C PHE A 57 7.93 4.16 21.19
N LEU A 58 6.67 4.53 21.45
CA LEU A 58 5.75 5.01 20.42
C LEU A 58 5.33 6.44 20.73
N GLN A 59 5.43 7.32 19.76
CA GLN A 59 5.02 8.71 19.86
C GLN A 59 4.04 9.08 18.76
N ILE A 60 3.10 9.97 19.11
CA ILE A 60 2.25 10.65 18.13
C ILE A 60 2.77 12.07 17.97
N VAL A 61 3.28 12.33 16.78
CA VAL A 61 3.96 13.58 16.41
C VAL A 61 3.23 14.26 15.25
N HIS A 62 3.63 15.48 14.90
CA HIS A 62 3.19 16.13 13.67
C HIS A 62 4.40 16.52 12.83
N VAL A 63 4.71 15.70 11.83
CA VAL A 63 5.83 15.90 10.90
C VAL A 63 5.29 16.09 9.48
N ARG A 64 6.00 16.90 8.71
CA ARG A 64 5.73 17.16 7.29
C ARG A 64 6.84 16.56 6.46
N ASN A 65 6.50 15.55 5.67
CA ASN A 65 7.44 14.83 4.83
C ASN A 65 7.33 15.30 3.37
N LEU A 66 8.37 16.02 2.97
CA LEU A 66 8.55 16.50 1.61
C LEU A 66 9.06 15.42 0.66
N GLY A 67 9.66 14.35 1.19
CA GLY A 67 10.21 13.23 0.43
C GLY A 67 9.27 12.03 0.32
N ALA A 68 9.85 10.90 -0.06
CA ALA A 68 9.26 9.57 0.02
C ALA A 68 9.55 8.91 1.38
N ALA A 69 9.56 7.57 1.41
CA ALA A 69 10.05 6.82 2.57
C ALA A 69 11.49 7.26 2.92
N PHE A 70 11.82 7.27 4.22
CA PHE A 70 13.11 7.76 4.74
C PHE A 70 13.45 9.20 4.29
N SER A 71 12.45 10.01 3.98
CA SER A 71 12.58 11.37 3.42
C SER A 71 13.41 11.46 2.13
N VAL A 72 13.60 10.33 1.43
CA VAL A 72 14.35 10.28 0.18
C VAL A 72 13.69 11.20 -0.85
N GLY A 73 14.50 12.05 -1.48
CA GLY A 73 14.03 12.99 -2.50
C GLY A 73 13.43 14.30 -1.97
N GLY A 74 13.44 14.53 -0.65
CA GLY A 74 12.91 15.78 -0.06
C GLY A 74 13.66 17.04 -0.50
N ASN A 75 14.97 16.92 -0.72
CA ASN A 75 15.89 17.99 -1.14
C ASN A 75 15.98 18.18 -2.66
N LEU A 76 15.20 17.42 -3.45
CA LEU A 76 15.20 17.56 -4.90
C LEU A 76 14.56 18.89 -5.32
N PRO A 77 14.93 19.42 -6.49
CA PRO A 77 14.22 20.55 -7.09
C PRO A 77 12.72 20.27 -7.16
N GLN A 78 11.91 21.30 -6.88
CA GLN A 78 10.44 21.17 -6.76
C GLN A 78 9.81 20.43 -7.94
N ILE A 79 10.26 20.71 -9.16
CA ILE A 79 9.76 20.06 -10.38
C ILE A 79 10.03 18.55 -10.34
N LEU A 80 11.27 18.15 -10.04
CA LEU A 80 11.67 16.74 -9.99
C LEU A 80 10.93 16.01 -8.86
N ARG A 81 10.78 16.66 -7.71
CA ARG A 81 10.02 16.14 -6.56
C ARG A 81 8.56 15.89 -6.92
N SER A 82 7.90 16.85 -7.57
CA SER A 82 6.51 16.70 -8.03
C SER A 82 6.36 15.58 -9.06
N VAL A 83 7.30 15.43 -9.99
CA VAL A 83 7.26 14.35 -10.98
C VAL A 83 7.41 12.98 -10.29
N LEU A 84 8.45 12.82 -9.47
CA LEU A 84 8.76 11.52 -8.85
C LEU A 84 7.74 11.11 -7.79
N LEU A 85 7.23 12.07 -7.01
CA LEU A 85 6.41 11.78 -5.84
C LEU A 85 4.90 12.00 -6.06
N ALA A 86 4.50 12.67 -7.15
CA ALA A 86 3.09 12.83 -7.50
C ALA A 86 2.77 12.24 -8.89
N ALA A 87 3.43 12.70 -9.95
CA ALA A 87 3.07 12.29 -11.31
C ALA A 87 3.29 10.78 -11.57
N ILE A 88 4.43 10.23 -11.16
CA ILE A 88 4.71 8.80 -11.31
C ILE A 88 3.73 7.96 -10.48
N PRO A 89 3.47 8.25 -9.18
CA PRO A 89 2.45 7.55 -8.42
C PRO A 89 1.05 7.59 -9.02
N VAL A 90 0.62 8.70 -9.64
CA VAL A 90 -0.65 8.76 -10.39
C VAL A 90 -0.67 7.70 -11.49
N VAL A 91 0.37 7.65 -12.33
CA VAL A 91 0.47 6.68 -13.42
C VAL A 91 0.45 5.24 -12.88
N ILE A 92 1.22 4.98 -11.83
CA ILE A 92 1.28 3.65 -11.18
C ILE A 92 -0.10 3.24 -10.66
N LEU A 93 -0.82 4.13 -9.95
CA LEU A 93 -2.15 3.84 -9.43
C LEU A 93 -3.15 3.54 -10.56
N ILE A 94 -3.11 4.32 -11.64
CA ILE A 94 -3.96 4.08 -12.82
C ILE A 94 -3.65 2.69 -13.42
N LEU A 95 -2.37 2.37 -13.63
CA LEU A 95 -1.96 1.07 -14.17
C LEU A 95 -2.37 -0.09 -13.26
N VAL A 96 -2.19 0.06 -11.95
CA VAL A 96 -2.62 -0.94 -10.96
C VAL A 96 -4.13 -1.17 -11.04
N MET A 97 -4.94 -0.12 -11.12
CA MET A 97 -6.39 -0.26 -11.23
C MET A 97 -6.83 -0.86 -12.57
N ILE A 98 -6.17 -0.51 -13.69
CA ILE A 98 -6.42 -1.15 -14.99
C ILE A 98 -6.13 -2.65 -14.90
N VAL A 99 -4.97 -3.04 -14.36
CA VAL A 99 -4.60 -4.46 -14.19
C VAL A 99 -5.58 -5.16 -13.26
N TYR A 100 -5.97 -4.53 -12.15
CA TYR A 100 -6.94 -5.06 -11.19
C TYR A 100 -8.28 -5.43 -11.84
N PHE A 101 -8.83 -4.55 -12.68
CA PHE A 101 -10.13 -4.78 -13.30
C PHE A 101 -10.05 -5.75 -14.49
N ARG A 102 -8.96 -5.71 -15.26
CA ARG A 102 -8.77 -6.60 -16.42
C ARG A 102 -8.38 -8.02 -16.02
N ASN A 103 -7.66 -8.19 -14.92
CA ASN A 103 -7.18 -9.49 -14.50
C ASN A 103 -8.27 -10.27 -13.73
N ASN A 104 -8.63 -11.44 -14.26
CA ASN A 104 -9.61 -12.36 -13.65
C ASN A 104 -8.97 -13.49 -12.83
N THR A 105 -7.64 -13.60 -12.82
CA THR A 105 -6.91 -14.68 -12.13
C THR A 105 -6.54 -14.34 -10.70
N PHE A 106 -6.65 -13.07 -10.30
CA PHE A 106 -6.43 -12.66 -8.91
C PHE A 106 -7.41 -13.33 -7.97
N THR A 107 -6.87 -13.87 -6.87
CA THR A 107 -7.68 -14.42 -5.79
C THR A 107 -8.45 -13.32 -5.06
N TRP A 108 -9.48 -13.71 -4.32
CA TRP A 108 -10.24 -12.79 -3.48
C TRP A 108 -9.33 -11.97 -2.57
N LEU A 109 -8.44 -12.66 -1.83
CA LEU A 109 -7.47 -12.04 -0.94
C LEU A 109 -6.56 -11.03 -1.67
N GLN A 110 -5.99 -11.41 -2.83
CA GLN A 110 -5.13 -10.51 -3.60
C GLN A 110 -5.83 -9.22 -4.00
N ARG A 111 -7.14 -9.26 -4.29
CA ARG A 111 -7.92 -8.06 -4.60
C ARG A 111 -8.00 -7.09 -3.42
N TRP A 112 -8.27 -7.61 -2.21
CA TRP A 112 -8.27 -6.80 -0.98
C TRP A 112 -6.91 -6.16 -0.73
N LEU A 113 -5.84 -6.93 -0.90
CA LEU A 113 -4.48 -6.45 -0.69
C LEU A 113 -4.09 -5.38 -1.72
N ILE A 114 -4.43 -5.56 -3.00
CA ILE A 114 -4.22 -4.54 -4.04
C ILE A 114 -4.96 -3.25 -3.70
N CYS A 115 -6.23 -3.34 -3.30
CA CYS A 115 -7.01 -2.15 -2.94
C CYS A 115 -6.52 -1.48 -1.65
N GLY A 116 -5.97 -2.23 -0.69
CA GLY A 116 -5.31 -1.66 0.49
C GLY A 116 -4.06 -0.86 0.12
N VAL A 117 -3.20 -1.40 -0.74
CA VAL A 117 -2.03 -0.68 -1.29
C VAL A 117 -2.47 0.56 -2.08
N ALA A 118 -3.47 0.42 -2.96
CA ALA A 118 -3.96 1.52 -3.77
C ALA A 118 -4.60 2.63 -2.91
N GLY A 119 -5.36 2.27 -1.88
CA GLY A 119 -5.96 3.22 -0.93
C GLY A 119 -4.91 4.02 -0.17
N GLY A 120 -3.88 3.35 0.35
CA GLY A 120 -2.75 4.04 0.99
C GLY A 120 -1.96 4.91 0.02
N GLY A 121 -1.65 4.39 -1.17
CA GLY A 121 -0.96 5.15 -2.23
C GLY A 121 -1.72 6.42 -2.61
N PHE A 122 -3.04 6.32 -2.73
CA PHE A 122 -3.90 7.47 -3.02
C PHE A 122 -3.95 8.47 -1.86
N GLY A 123 -3.97 8.03 -0.59
CA GLY A 123 -3.90 8.94 0.57
C GLY A 123 -2.63 9.78 0.62
N ASN A 124 -1.49 9.17 0.33
CA ASN A 124 -0.22 9.90 0.26
C ASN A 124 -0.08 10.78 -0.99
N LEU A 125 -0.66 10.36 -2.11
CA LEU A 125 -0.73 11.19 -3.32
C LEU A 125 -1.64 12.41 -3.11
N PHE A 126 -2.78 12.22 -2.44
CA PHE A 126 -3.71 13.30 -2.12
C PHE A 126 -3.02 14.40 -1.33
N ASP A 127 -2.27 14.04 -0.28
CA ASP A 127 -1.46 15.02 0.46
C ASP A 127 -0.50 15.79 -0.45
N ARG A 128 0.22 15.12 -1.34
CA ARG A 128 1.20 15.77 -2.24
C ARG A 128 0.57 16.71 -3.27
N VAL A 129 -0.67 16.44 -3.68
CA VAL A 129 -1.39 17.28 -4.64
C VAL A 129 -2.06 18.46 -3.94
N PHE A 130 -2.67 18.22 -2.77
CA PHE A 130 -3.55 19.20 -2.12
C PHE A 130 -2.89 19.92 -0.93
N ARG A 131 -1.73 19.47 -0.45
CA ARG A 131 -1.00 20.09 0.66
C ARG A 131 0.37 20.56 0.17
N LYS A 132 0.67 21.84 0.39
CA LYS A 132 1.93 22.47 -0.06
C LYS A 132 3.16 21.92 0.66
N ASP A 133 2.98 21.49 1.91
CA ASP A 133 4.06 21.09 2.81
C ASP A 133 4.30 19.58 2.82
N GLY A 134 3.82 18.86 1.81
CA GLY A 134 4.02 17.41 1.68
C GLY A 134 3.09 16.57 2.56
N VAL A 135 3.51 15.33 2.77
CA VAL A 135 2.72 14.29 3.46
C VAL A 135 2.77 14.49 4.97
N ILE A 136 1.64 14.26 5.64
CA ILE A 136 1.58 14.31 7.10
C ILE A 136 1.95 12.95 7.68
N ASP A 137 3.04 12.92 8.43
CA ASP A 137 3.53 11.76 9.15
C ASP A 137 3.40 12.01 10.66
N PHE A 138 3.00 10.98 11.40
CA PHE A 138 2.61 11.14 12.80
C PHE A 138 2.86 9.93 13.69
N ILE A 139 3.17 8.77 13.13
CA ILE A 139 3.54 7.57 13.89
C ILE A 139 5.06 7.53 13.95
N ASP A 140 5.60 7.71 15.14
CA ASP A 140 7.05 7.72 15.38
C ASP A 140 7.43 6.64 16.39
N VAL A 141 8.35 5.75 15.99
CA VAL A 141 8.67 4.53 16.74
C VAL A 141 10.16 4.48 17.03
N LYS A 142 10.52 4.30 18.29
CA LYS A 142 11.89 4.08 18.73
C LYS A 142 12.41 2.76 18.20
N PHE A 143 13.63 2.81 17.68
CA PHE A 143 14.24 1.70 16.96
C PHE A 143 15.63 1.31 17.52
N TYR A 144 16.03 1.93 18.63
CA TYR A 144 17.16 1.53 19.49
C TYR A 144 18.50 1.38 18.75
N GLY A 145 18.74 2.23 17.75
CA GLY A 145 19.96 2.22 16.96
C GLY A 145 20.04 1.09 15.93
N LEU A 146 18.98 0.30 15.74
CA LEU A 146 18.97 -0.79 14.77
C LEU A 146 19.11 -0.23 13.35
N PHE A 147 20.04 -0.81 12.57
CA PHE A 147 20.45 -0.30 11.25
C PHE A 147 20.91 1.17 11.26
N GLY A 148 21.39 1.69 12.40
CA GLY A 148 21.86 3.07 12.55
C GLY A 148 20.76 4.10 12.81
N PHE A 149 19.53 3.66 13.09
CA PHE A 149 18.40 4.55 13.36
C PHE A 149 17.98 4.49 14.83
N GLU A 150 18.07 5.61 15.52
CA GLU A 150 17.50 5.74 16.88
C GLU A 150 15.97 5.62 16.87
N ARG A 151 15.34 6.16 15.82
CA ARG A 151 13.91 6.09 15.57
C ARG A 151 13.68 5.70 14.12
N PHE A 152 12.72 4.83 13.89
CA PHE A 152 12.28 4.48 12.56
C PHE A 152 11.69 5.73 11.88
N PRO A 153 11.86 5.92 10.56
CA PRO A 153 11.27 7.08 9.88
C PRO A 153 9.79 7.20 10.20
N THR A 154 9.37 8.39 10.63
CA THR A 154 7.98 8.66 10.94
C THR A 154 7.10 8.33 9.72
N PHE A 155 5.95 7.72 9.97
CA PHE A 155 5.03 7.25 8.93
C PHE A 155 3.59 7.54 9.31
N ASN A 156 2.66 7.17 8.44
CA ASN A 156 1.22 7.36 8.62
C ASN A 156 0.42 6.07 8.35
N MET A 157 -0.90 6.17 8.40
CA MET A 157 -1.77 5.02 8.12
C MET A 157 -1.67 4.57 6.66
N ALA A 158 -1.59 5.48 5.69
CA ALA A 158 -1.36 5.12 4.30
C ALA A 158 -0.09 4.27 4.11
N ASP A 159 1.04 4.64 4.73
CA ASP A 159 2.28 3.87 4.68
C ASP A 159 2.11 2.47 5.30
N SER A 160 1.40 2.40 6.43
CA SER A 160 1.09 1.14 7.11
C SER A 160 0.32 0.18 6.22
N PHE A 161 -0.71 0.67 5.52
CA PHE A 161 -1.48 -0.15 4.57
C PHE A 161 -0.66 -0.55 3.34
N ILE A 162 0.14 0.37 2.78
CA ILE A 162 1.04 0.05 1.66
C ILE A 162 1.99 -1.09 2.05
N MET A 163 2.62 -0.98 3.22
CA MET A 163 3.63 -1.94 3.70
C MET A 163 2.99 -3.30 4.03
N VAL A 164 1.96 -3.33 4.87
CA VAL A 164 1.32 -4.59 5.30
C VAL A 164 0.64 -5.28 4.13
N CYS A 165 -0.17 -4.57 3.35
CA CYS A 165 -0.84 -5.17 2.20
C CYS A 165 0.14 -5.58 1.12
N GLY A 166 1.20 -4.80 0.88
CA GLY A 166 2.26 -5.12 -0.08
C GLY A 166 3.01 -6.41 0.28
N ILE A 167 3.41 -6.57 1.54
CA ILE A 167 4.09 -7.79 2.02
C ILE A 167 3.16 -9.00 1.90
N LEU A 168 1.92 -8.89 2.34
CA LEU A 168 0.95 -9.98 2.25
C LEU A 168 0.63 -10.33 0.79
N LEU A 169 0.60 -9.34 -0.11
CA LEU A 169 0.37 -9.55 -1.54
C LEU A 169 1.53 -10.34 -2.17
N MET A 170 2.76 -9.95 -1.84
CA MET A 170 3.97 -10.67 -2.25
C MET A 170 3.95 -12.13 -1.76
N ILE A 171 3.66 -12.35 -0.48
CA ILE A 171 3.55 -13.70 0.10
C ILE A 171 2.46 -14.50 -0.63
N SER A 172 1.31 -13.89 -0.91
CA SER A 172 0.22 -14.55 -1.62
C SER A 172 0.63 -15.03 -3.02
N PHE A 173 1.38 -14.22 -3.77
CA PHE A 173 1.89 -14.64 -5.08
C PHE A 173 2.92 -15.77 -4.97
N LEU A 174 3.84 -15.70 -4.02
CA LEU A 174 4.85 -16.75 -3.80
C LEU A 174 4.19 -18.10 -3.47
N VAL A 175 3.16 -18.10 -2.62
CA VAL A 175 2.39 -19.29 -2.29
C VAL A 175 1.64 -19.84 -3.49
N GLN A 176 1.06 -18.97 -4.33
CA GLN A 176 0.35 -19.38 -5.53
C GLN A 176 1.30 -20.08 -6.53
N VAL A 177 2.46 -19.48 -6.81
CA VAL A 177 3.47 -20.06 -7.71
C VAL A 177 3.93 -21.43 -7.21
N ARG A 178 4.15 -21.59 -5.89
CA ARG A 178 4.52 -22.89 -5.29
C ARG A 178 3.43 -23.96 -5.48
N LYS A 179 2.15 -23.60 -5.29
CA LYS A 179 1.03 -24.52 -5.51
C LYS A 179 0.92 -24.96 -6.96
N GLU A 180 1.09 -24.04 -7.90
CA GLU A 180 1.05 -24.34 -9.34
C GLU A 180 2.16 -25.30 -9.75
N LYS A 181 3.39 -25.14 -9.22
CA LYS A 181 4.51 -26.08 -9.45
C LYS A 181 4.21 -27.48 -8.92
N LYS A 182 3.75 -27.58 -7.67
CA LYS A 182 3.44 -28.87 -7.02
C LYS A 182 2.33 -29.63 -7.76
N ASN A 183 1.34 -28.92 -8.30
CA ASN A 183 0.26 -29.54 -9.08
C ASN A 183 0.76 -30.08 -10.43
N LYS A 184 1.69 -29.38 -11.10
CA LYS A 184 2.30 -29.88 -12.33
C LYS A 184 3.10 -31.16 -12.08
N GLU A 185 3.93 -31.20 -11.03
CA GLU A 185 4.73 -32.38 -10.67
C GLU A 185 3.88 -33.62 -10.37
N LYS A 186 2.73 -33.45 -9.71
CA LYS A 186 1.78 -34.56 -9.45
C LYS A 186 1.17 -35.09 -10.75
N ASN A 187 0.80 -34.21 -11.68
CA ASN A 187 0.19 -34.60 -12.94
C ASN A 187 1.18 -35.25 -13.92
N THR A 188 2.49 -35.07 -13.75
CA THR A 188 3.52 -35.76 -14.55
C THR A 188 3.88 -37.15 -14.00
N LYS A 189 3.50 -37.46 -12.75
CA LYS A 189 3.80 -38.74 -12.09
C LYS A 189 2.64 -39.75 -12.12
N ASN A 190 1.46 -39.34 -12.58
CA ASN A 190 0.29 -40.19 -12.84
C ASN A 190 0.11 -40.38 -14.34
#